data_AF-A0A7S3VYS2-F1
#
_entry.id   AF-A0A7S3VYS2-F1
#
_cell.length_a   1.000
_cell.length_b   1.000
_cell.length_c   1.000
_cell.angle_alpha   90.00
_cell.angle_beta   90.00
_cell.angle_gamma   90.00
#
_symmetry.space_group_name_H-M   'P 1'
#
loop_
_entity.id
_entity.type
_entity.pdbx_description
1 polymer ?
#
loop_
_entity_poly.entity_id
_entity_poly.type
_entity_poly.pdbx_seq_one_letter_code
_entity_poly.pdbx_strand_id
1 'polypeptide(L)'
;YEQLAGPKMEQLKAGAFPGTLWRQRDKLIVEVAKALEAVSPDEESIRNAFAAAMKLKPEARGDFAGKAVEYAGSLLAKQIEALTAQIANGEAEAAARAQAVTAAEEALKAAEQARDASQEAYIAADNTLLEATERKNQANKAVKDFQPRVDELAAALAAARESLDGAQALVAQFDGLWKGAPEEEPAAAEEAPAEVAPMEEEAPVA
;
A
#
# COMPACT_ATOMS: atom_id res chain seq x y z
N TYR A 1 -18.73 11.22 46.49
CA TYR A 1 -19.45 12.46 46.82
C TYR A 1 -20.93 12.22 47.10
N GLU A 2 -21.67 11.43 46.32
CA GLU A 2 -23.11 11.17 46.51
C GLU A 2 -23.54 10.85 47.95
N GLN A 3 -22.95 9.85 48.61
CA GLN A 3 -23.30 9.52 50.00
C GLN A 3 -23.07 10.69 50.98
N LEU A 4 -22.09 11.55 50.71
CA LEU A 4 -21.77 12.73 51.52
C LEU A 4 -22.76 13.86 51.29
N ALA A 5 -23.22 14.08 50.04
CA ALA A 5 -24.15 15.16 49.68
C ALA A 5 -25.63 14.81 49.92
N GLY A 6 -25.98 13.53 49.86
CA GLY A 6 -27.32 13.00 50.17
C GLY A 6 -27.46 12.63 51.66
N PRO A 7 -27.60 11.32 52.00
CA PRO A 7 -28.07 10.87 53.31
C PRO A 7 -27.21 11.36 54.49
N LYS A 8 -25.89 11.49 54.32
CA LYS A 8 -25.00 12.01 55.38
C LYS A 8 -25.21 13.52 55.61
N MET A 9 -25.37 14.31 54.56
CA MET A 9 -25.68 15.74 54.67
C MET A 9 -27.08 15.96 55.26
N GLU A 10 -28.06 15.14 54.89
CA GLU A 10 -29.42 15.21 55.44
C GLU A 10 -29.44 14.89 56.95
N GLN A 11 -28.70 13.88 57.40
CA GLN A 11 -28.55 13.58 58.84
C GLN A 11 -27.92 14.76 59.61
N LEU A 12 -26.91 15.43 59.04
CA LEU A 12 -26.29 16.62 59.63
C LEU A 12 -27.25 17.84 59.63
N LYS A 13 -27.96 18.07 58.51
CA LYS A 13 -28.97 19.12 58.36
C LYS A 13 -30.11 18.94 59.37
N ALA A 14 -30.62 17.73 59.54
CA ALA A 14 -31.66 17.38 60.52
C ALA A 14 -31.17 17.40 61.98
N GLY A 15 -29.85 17.43 62.21
CA GLY A 15 -29.29 17.33 63.57
C GLY A 15 -29.58 15.99 64.25
N ALA A 16 -29.77 14.93 63.47
CA ALA A 16 -30.30 13.63 63.91
C ALA A 16 -29.28 12.75 64.66
N PHE A 17 -28.47 13.35 65.54
CA PHE A 17 -27.46 12.68 66.34
C PHE A 17 -27.80 12.79 67.84
N PRO A 18 -28.17 11.68 68.50
CA PRO A 18 -28.27 11.61 69.95
C PRO A 18 -26.98 12.10 70.63
N GLY A 19 -27.08 12.68 71.82
CA GLY A 19 -25.93 13.27 72.53
C GLY A 19 -24.75 12.30 72.76
N THR A 20 -24.98 11.00 72.76
CA THR A 20 -23.95 9.95 72.85
C THR A 20 -23.15 9.75 71.55
N LEU A 21 -23.69 10.14 70.39
CA LEU A 21 -23.08 9.95 69.06
C LEU A 21 -22.38 11.21 68.51
N TRP A 22 -22.10 12.22 69.35
CA TRP A 22 -21.44 13.46 68.93
C TRP A 22 -20.11 13.26 68.21
N ARG A 23 -19.35 12.20 68.54
CA ARG A 23 -18.10 11.83 67.84
C ARG A 23 -18.34 11.39 66.39
N GLN A 24 -19.46 10.72 66.11
CA GLN A 24 -19.82 10.33 64.74
C GLN A 24 -20.23 11.55 63.92
N ARG A 25 -21.03 12.46 64.50
CA ARG A 25 -21.35 13.77 63.93
C ARG A 25 -20.07 14.54 63.58
N ASP A 26 -19.13 14.68 64.53
CA ASP A 26 -17.92 15.48 64.32
C ASP A 26 -16.99 14.84 63.27
N LYS A 27 -16.88 13.51 63.22
CA LYS A 27 -16.20 12.81 62.12
C LYS A 27 -16.86 13.10 60.77
N LEU A 28 -18.19 13.08 60.70
CA LEU A 28 -18.95 13.33 59.48
C LEU A 28 -18.82 14.78 59.01
N ILE A 29 -18.80 15.74 59.94
CA ILE A 29 -18.50 17.15 59.66
C ILE A 29 -17.09 17.29 59.04
N VAL A 30 -16.09 16.58 59.56
CA VAL A 30 -14.73 16.58 58.97
C VAL A 30 -14.70 15.92 57.59
N GLU A 31 -15.44 14.82 57.36
CA GLU A 31 -15.57 14.21 56.03
C GLU A 31 -16.18 15.18 55.02
N VAL A 32 -17.26 15.90 55.39
CA VAL A 32 -17.91 16.88 54.50
C VAL A 32 -17.05 18.14 54.34
N ALA A 33 -16.37 18.64 55.38
CA ALA A 33 -15.48 19.79 55.28
C ALA A 33 -14.29 19.53 54.34
N LYS A 34 -13.72 18.31 54.35
CA LYS A 34 -12.70 17.88 53.38
C LYS A 34 -13.25 17.73 51.97
N ALA A 35 -14.49 17.27 51.83
CA ALA A 35 -15.17 17.22 50.53
C ALA A 35 -15.41 18.63 49.96
N LEU A 36 -15.76 19.61 50.80
CA LEU A 36 -15.86 21.02 50.40
C LEU A 36 -14.50 21.62 50.06
N GLU A 37 -13.45 21.30 50.83
CA GLU A 37 -12.06 21.74 50.56
C GLU A 37 -11.56 21.32 49.18
N ALA A 38 -11.89 20.09 48.76
CA ALA A 38 -11.51 19.57 47.46
C ALA A 38 -12.27 20.20 46.27
N VAL A 39 -13.39 20.90 46.52
CA VAL A 39 -14.23 21.54 45.48
C VAL A 39 -14.08 23.07 45.49
N SER A 40 -13.88 23.66 46.66
CA SER A 40 -13.64 25.10 46.86
C SER A 40 -12.50 25.30 47.88
N PRO A 41 -11.23 25.15 47.46
CA PRO A 41 -10.08 25.29 48.35
C PRO A 41 -10.00 26.70 48.96
N ASP A 42 -10.33 27.73 48.20
CA ASP A 42 -10.17 29.14 48.60
C ASP A 42 -11.24 29.61 49.62
N GLU A 43 -12.34 28.87 49.81
CA GLU A 43 -13.49 29.30 50.62
C GLU A 43 -13.46 28.78 52.07
N GLU A 44 -12.31 28.96 52.74
CA GLU A 44 -12.11 28.47 54.12
C GLU A 44 -13.16 29.02 55.11
N SER A 45 -13.56 30.29 54.96
CA SER A 45 -14.57 30.93 55.82
C SER A 45 -15.92 30.22 55.78
N ILE A 46 -16.35 29.75 54.61
CA ILE A 46 -17.60 29.00 54.41
C ILE A 46 -17.45 27.58 54.96
N ARG A 47 -16.29 26.93 54.77
CA ARG A 47 -15.99 25.60 55.34
C ARG A 47 -16.04 25.63 56.88
N ASN A 48 -15.45 26.66 57.49
CA ASN A 48 -15.48 26.89 58.93
C ASN A 48 -16.89 27.23 59.44
N ALA A 49 -17.63 28.08 58.73
CA ALA A 49 -19.02 28.41 59.04
C ALA A 49 -19.94 27.18 58.99
N PHE A 50 -19.79 26.33 57.96
CA PHE A 50 -20.49 25.05 57.84
C PHE A 50 -20.18 24.12 59.02
N ALA A 51 -18.88 23.93 59.34
CA ALA A 51 -18.46 23.07 60.44
C ALA A 51 -18.97 23.55 61.82
N ALA A 52 -19.09 24.86 62.02
CA ALA A 52 -19.74 25.43 63.20
C ALA A 52 -21.27 25.22 63.18
N ALA A 53 -21.93 25.50 62.05
CA ALA A 53 -23.38 25.33 61.87
C ALA A 53 -23.86 23.90 62.14
N MET A 54 -23.08 22.89 61.75
CA MET A 54 -23.41 21.46 61.98
C MET A 54 -23.20 21.00 63.42
N LYS A 55 -22.50 21.78 64.26
CA LYS A 55 -22.42 21.51 65.71
C LYS A 55 -23.62 22.05 66.49
N LEU A 56 -24.32 23.04 65.93
CA LEU A 56 -25.56 23.62 66.47
C LEU A 56 -26.78 22.78 66.07
N LYS A 57 -27.81 22.81 66.92
CA LYS A 57 -29.15 22.31 66.57
C LYS A 57 -29.73 23.11 65.41
N PRO A 58 -30.61 22.53 64.55
CA PRO A 58 -31.19 23.24 63.40
C PRO A 58 -31.85 24.57 63.79
N GLU A 59 -32.58 24.60 64.91
CA GLU A 59 -33.32 25.77 65.40
C GLU A 59 -32.41 26.85 66.01
N ALA A 60 -31.14 26.50 66.29
CA ALA A 60 -30.13 27.39 66.83
C ALA A 60 -29.16 27.93 65.77
N ARG A 61 -29.39 27.63 64.48
CA ARG A 61 -28.61 28.17 63.36
C ARG A 61 -29.22 29.53 62.95
N GLY A 62 -28.48 30.61 63.19
CA GLY A 62 -28.83 31.92 62.61
C GLY A 62 -28.66 31.95 61.08
N ASP A 63 -29.17 32.99 60.44
CA ASP A 63 -29.29 33.09 58.96
C ASP A 63 -28.00 32.76 58.20
N PHE A 64 -26.86 33.27 58.67
CA PHE A 64 -25.54 32.98 58.07
C PHE A 64 -25.16 31.49 58.14
N ALA A 65 -25.46 30.83 59.26
CA ALA A 65 -25.23 29.39 59.43
C ALA A 65 -26.17 28.57 58.53
N GLY A 66 -27.41 29.04 58.31
CA GLY A 66 -28.31 28.48 57.30
C GLY A 66 -27.74 28.61 55.88
N LYS A 67 -27.30 29.81 55.49
CA LYS A 67 -26.75 30.08 54.16
C LYS A 67 -25.46 29.31 53.86
N ALA A 68 -24.55 29.17 54.83
CA ALA A 68 -23.36 28.33 54.67
C ALA A 68 -23.71 26.85 54.37
N VAL A 69 -24.81 26.34 54.93
CA VAL A 69 -25.27 24.95 54.77
C VAL A 69 -26.02 24.74 53.45
N GLU A 70 -26.83 25.71 53.03
CA GLU A 70 -27.43 25.74 51.69
C GLU A 70 -26.34 25.77 50.61
N TYR A 71 -25.38 26.69 50.74
CA TYR A 71 -24.28 26.85 49.80
C TYR A 71 -23.43 25.58 49.70
N ALA A 72 -22.96 25.04 50.83
CA ALA A 72 -22.19 23.79 50.89
C ALA A 72 -22.95 22.62 50.24
N GLY A 73 -24.26 22.52 50.47
CA GLY A 73 -25.11 21.52 49.81
C GLY A 73 -25.16 21.71 48.29
N SER A 74 -25.35 22.95 47.82
CA SER A 74 -25.40 23.27 46.40
C SER A 74 -24.08 23.03 45.67
N LEU A 75 -22.95 23.29 46.34
CA LEU A 75 -21.61 23.08 45.80
C LEU A 75 -21.32 21.58 45.60
N LEU A 76 -21.63 20.75 46.60
CA LEU A 76 -21.48 19.30 46.51
C LEU A 76 -22.42 18.68 45.47
N ALA A 77 -23.65 19.19 45.33
CA ALA A 77 -24.60 18.75 44.30
C ALA A 77 -24.07 19.05 42.89
N LYS A 78 -23.65 20.30 42.63
CA LYS A 78 -23.02 20.70 41.35
C LYS A 78 -21.80 19.85 41.01
N GLN A 79 -20.96 19.53 42.00
CA GLN A 79 -19.79 18.67 41.76
C GLN A 79 -20.20 17.24 41.39
N ILE A 80 -21.27 16.70 41.97
CA ILE A 80 -21.81 15.39 41.58
C ILE A 80 -22.33 15.44 40.15
N GLU A 81 -23.16 16.43 39.81
CA GLU A 81 -23.67 16.62 38.45
C GLU A 81 -22.53 16.73 37.41
N ALA A 82 -21.48 17.50 37.73
CA ALA A 82 -20.30 17.65 36.88
C ALA A 82 -19.53 16.33 36.72
N LEU A 83 -19.34 15.55 37.80
CA LEU A 83 -18.68 14.24 37.73
C LEU A 83 -19.53 13.21 36.96
N THR A 84 -20.86 13.19 37.16
CA THR A 84 -21.78 12.34 36.41
C THR A 84 -21.75 12.67 34.91
N ALA A 85 -21.74 13.96 34.55
CA ALA A 85 -21.59 14.40 33.16
C ALA A 85 -20.22 14.01 32.58
N GLN A 86 -19.13 14.14 33.34
CA GLN A 86 -17.80 13.69 32.92
C GLN A 86 -17.72 12.18 32.70
N ILE A 87 -18.36 11.38 33.56
CA ILE A 87 -18.44 9.91 33.39
C ILE A 87 -19.22 9.56 32.12
N ALA A 88 -20.42 10.11 31.94
CA ALA A 88 -21.25 9.85 30.77
C ALA A 88 -20.56 10.27 29.45
N ASN A 89 -19.88 11.42 29.45
CA ASN A 89 -19.07 11.86 28.30
C ASN A 89 -17.88 10.92 28.05
N GLY A 90 -17.19 10.47 29.11
CA GLY A 90 -16.10 9.51 29.02
C GLY A 90 -16.53 8.14 28.48
N GLU A 91 -17.69 7.65 28.87
CA GLU A 91 -18.31 6.42 28.32
C GLU A 91 -18.67 6.58 26.84
N ALA A 92 -19.26 7.72 26.45
CA ALA A 92 -19.56 8.02 25.06
C ALA A 92 -18.30 8.13 24.19
N GLU A 93 -17.25 8.81 24.67
CA GLU A 93 -15.95 8.88 24.00
C GLU A 93 -15.28 7.51 23.90
N ALA A 94 -15.33 6.68 24.96
CA ALA A 94 -14.77 5.34 24.93
C ALA A 94 -15.47 4.45 23.90
N ALA A 95 -16.81 4.51 23.82
CA ALA A 95 -17.59 3.80 22.82
C ALA A 95 -17.27 4.26 21.39
N ALA A 96 -17.18 5.58 21.16
CA ALA A 96 -16.81 6.13 19.85
C ALA A 96 -15.39 5.74 19.42
N ARG A 97 -14.43 5.75 20.35
CA ARG A 97 -13.05 5.30 20.10
C ARG A 97 -12.99 3.80 19.81
N ALA A 98 -13.75 2.97 20.53
CA ALA A 98 -13.83 1.54 20.28
C ALA A 98 -14.38 1.23 18.87
N GLN A 99 -15.46 1.92 18.45
CA GLN A 99 -15.99 1.80 17.09
C GLN A 99 -14.98 2.24 16.02
N ALA A 100 -14.25 3.34 16.26
CA ALA A 100 -13.22 3.82 15.36
C ALA A 100 -12.04 2.84 15.22
N VAL A 101 -11.64 2.16 16.31
CA VAL A 101 -10.62 1.10 16.28
C VAL A 101 -11.10 -0.08 15.45
N THR A 102 -12.30 -0.61 15.70
CA THR A 102 -12.85 -1.74 14.92
C THR A 102 -12.94 -1.40 13.43
N ALA A 103 -13.42 -0.21 13.07
CA ALA A 103 -13.49 0.22 11.67
C ALA A 103 -12.08 0.35 11.02
N ALA A 104 -11.07 0.79 11.78
CA ALA A 104 -9.69 0.88 11.30
C ALA A 104 -9.05 -0.51 11.13
N GLU A 105 -9.33 -1.46 12.04
CA GLU A 105 -8.88 -2.85 11.94
C GLU A 105 -9.49 -3.57 10.73
N GLU A 106 -10.79 -3.38 10.48
CA GLU A 106 -11.48 -3.90 9.28
C GLU A 106 -10.89 -3.30 7.98
N ALA A 107 -10.66 -1.99 7.95
CA ALA A 107 -10.06 -1.31 6.81
C ALA A 107 -8.61 -1.75 6.54
N LEU A 108 -7.81 -1.94 7.60
CA LEU A 108 -6.43 -2.45 7.51
C LEU A 108 -6.43 -3.86 6.91
N LYS A 109 -7.27 -4.76 7.45
CA LYS A 109 -7.38 -6.14 6.96
C LYS A 109 -7.80 -6.20 5.48
N ALA A 110 -8.74 -5.35 5.06
CA ALA A 110 -9.14 -5.26 3.66
C ALA A 110 -7.99 -4.74 2.75
N ALA A 111 -7.21 -3.78 3.22
CA ALA A 111 -6.05 -3.25 2.49
C ALA A 111 -4.91 -4.29 2.39
N GLU A 112 -4.66 -5.07 3.44
CA GLU A 112 -3.68 -6.17 3.43
C GLU A 112 -4.09 -7.26 2.43
N GLN A 113 -5.36 -7.68 2.44
CA GLN A 113 -5.89 -8.65 1.47
C GLN A 113 -5.76 -8.15 0.02
N ALA A 114 -6.06 -6.87 -0.22
CA ALA A 114 -5.91 -6.26 -1.55
C ALA A 114 -4.43 -6.16 -2.00
N ARG A 115 -3.51 -5.84 -1.07
CA ARG A 115 -2.06 -5.85 -1.31
C ARG A 115 -1.60 -7.25 -1.71
N ASP A 116 -1.97 -8.27 -0.93
CA ASP A 116 -1.48 -9.64 -1.11
C ASP A 116 -1.97 -10.22 -2.44
N ALA A 117 -3.26 -10.03 -2.77
CA ALA A 117 -3.80 -10.40 -4.07
C ALA A 117 -3.12 -9.66 -5.24
N SER A 118 -2.76 -8.38 -5.06
CA SER A 118 -2.02 -7.61 -6.08
C SER A 118 -0.59 -8.10 -6.25
N GLN A 119 0.06 -8.54 -5.16
CA GLN A 119 1.41 -9.09 -5.18
C GLN A 119 1.44 -10.48 -5.83
N GLU A 120 0.46 -11.35 -5.54
CA GLU A 120 0.30 -12.64 -6.23
C GLU A 120 0.06 -12.45 -7.74
N ALA A 121 -0.81 -11.51 -8.11
CA ALA A 121 -1.05 -11.18 -9.52
C ALA A 121 0.20 -10.64 -10.23
N TYR A 122 1.00 -9.81 -9.55
CA TYR A 122 2.29 -9.34 -10.06
C TYR A 122 3.27 -10.49 -10.30
N ILE A 123 3.44 -11.39 -9.32
CA ILE A 123 4.33 -12.55 -9.42
C ILE A 123 3.91 -13.47 -10.57
N ALA A 124 2.60 -13.72 -10.75
CA ALA A 124 2.08 -14.51 -11.85
C ALA A 124 2.35 -13.85 -13.23
N ALA A 125 2.21 -12.53 -13.33
CA ALA A 125 2.52 -11.78 -14.55
C ALA A 125 4.02 -11.76 -14.87
N ASP A 126 4.88 -11.60 -13.87
CA ASP A 126 6.35 -11.58 -14.03
C ASP A 126 6.88 -12.96 -14.46
N ASN A 127 6.38 -14.05 -13.85
CA ASN A 127 6.68 -15.43 -14.29
C ASN A 127 6.24 -15.67 -15.75
N THR A 128 5.06 -15.17 -16.14
CA THR A 128 4.56 -15.28 -17.52
C THR A 128 5.44 -14.50 -18.51
N LEU A 129 5.92 -13.31 -18.12
CA LEU A 129 6.83 -12.49 -18.91
C LEU A 129 8.22 -13.15 -19.05
N LEU A 130 8.72 -13.78 -17.99
CA LEU A 130 9.97 -14.54 -18.00
C LEU A 130 9.88 -15.70 -19.00
N GLU A 131 8.86 -16.57 -18.89
CA GLU A 131 8.64 -17.67 -19.84
C GLU A 131 8.52 -17.19 -21.30
N ALA A 132 7.77 -16.11 -21.54
CA ALA A 132 7.60 -15.55 -22.87
C ALA A 132 8.94 -15.00 -23.42
N THR A 133 9.76 -14.41 -22.57
CA THR A 133 11.10 -13.89 -22.91
C THR A 133 12.07 -15.03 -23.22
N GLU A 134 12.05 -16.11 -22.43
CA GLU A 134 12.85 -17.31 -22.69
C GLU A 134 12.45 -17.98 -24.02
N ARG A 135 11.15 -18.20 -24.25
CA ARG A 135 10.63 -18.75 -25.53
C ARG A 135 11.03 -17.89 -26.72
N LYS A 136 10.92 -16.56 -26.61
CA LYS A 136 11.37 -15.61 -27.63
C LYS A 136 12.88 -15.74 -27.89
N ASN A 137 13.70 -15.85 -26.84
CA ASN A 137 15.15 -15.98 -26.97
C ASN A 137 15.56 -17.32 -27.59
N GLN A 138 14.88 -18.42 -27.24
CA GLN A 138 15.06 -19.74 -27.86
C GLN A 138 14.67 -19.72 -29.34
N ALA A 139 13.52 -19.13 -29.69
CA ALA A 139 13.09 -19.00 -31.09
C ALA A 139 14.06 -18.14 -31.91
N ASN A 140 14.49 -16.99 -31.38
CA ASN A 140 15.51 -16.14 -32.00
C ASN A 140 16.84 -16.86 -32.21
N LYS A 141 17.23 -17.73 -31.26
CA LYS A 141 18.42 -18.57 -31.41
C LYS A 141 18.22 -19.60 -32.53
N ALA A 142 17.10 -20.33 -32.53
CA ALA A 142 16.80 -21.33 -33.57
C ALA A 142 16.78 -20.72 -34.99
N VAL A 143 16.24 -19.50 -35.16
CA VAL A 143 16.29 -18.77 -36.43
C VAL A 143 17.74 -18.46 -36.85
N LYS A 144 18.58 -17.98 -35.92
CA LYS A 144 20.01 -17.72 -36.20
C LYS A 144 20.78 -18.99 -36.51
N ASP A 145 20.56 -20.06 -35.76
CA ASP A 145 21.22 -21.35 -35.93
C ASP A 145 20.81 -22.04 -37.26
N PHE A 146 19.62 -21.71 -37.80
CA PHE A 146 19.16 -22.20 -39.10
C PHE A 146 19.66 -21.37 -40.30
N GLN A 147 20.06 -20.11 -40.10
CA GLN A 147 20.51 -19.21 -41.18
C GLN A 147 21.62 -19.82 -42.07
N PRO A 148 22.69 -20.46 -41.53
CA PRO A 148 23.73 -21.06 -42.38
C PRO A 148 23.20 -22.13 -43.33
N ARG A 149 22.14 -22.86 -42.94
CA ARG A 149 21.51 -23.87 -43.80
C ARG A 149 20.66 -23.24 -44.91
N VAL A 150 20.04 -22.08 -44.64
CA VAL A 150 19.36 -21.28 -45.67
C VAL A 150 20.38 -20.77 -46.68
N ASP A 151 21.52 -20.25 -46.22
CA ASP A 151 22.60 -19.73 -47.08
C ASP A 151 23.21 -20.84 -47.95
N GLU A 152 23.49 -22.02 -47.37
CA GLU A 152 23.96 -23.21 -48.08
C GLU A 152 22.97 -23.67 -49.17
N LEU A 153 21.68 -23.77 -48.84
CA LEU A 153 20.64 -24.18 -49.79
C LEU A 153 20.43 -23.13 -50.89
N ALA A 154 20.56 -21.84 -50.58
CA ALA A 154 20.48 -20.76 -51.56
C ALA A 154 21.66 -20.84 -52.56
N ALA A 155 22.89 -21.08 -52.07
CA ALA A 155 24.06 -21.27 -52.92
C ALA A 155 23.94 -22.53 -53.80
N ALA A 156 23.51 -23.66 -53.23
CA ALA A 156 23.29 -24.89 -53.99
C ALA A 156 22.20 -24.74 -55.06
N LEU A 157 21.13 -24.01 -54.77
CA LEU A 157 20.05 -23.71 -55.72
C LEU A 157 20.53 -22.78 -56.84
N ALA A 158 21.39 -21.81 -56.56
CA ALA A 158 22.00 -20.96 -57.58
C ALA A 158 22.87 -21.78 -58.55
N ALA A 159 23.76 -22.62 -58.02
CA ALA A 159 24.61 -23.51 -58.83
C ALA A 159 23.80 -24.52 -59.65
N ALA A 160 22.70 -25.06 -59.09
CA ALA A 160 21.80 -25.96 -59.81
C ALA A 160 21.07 -25.27 -60.97
N ARG A 161 20.71 -23.98 -60.83
CA ARG A 161 20.14 -23.18 -61.93
C ARG A 161 21.17 -22.93 -63.03
N GLU A 162 22.37 -22.50 -62.68
CA GLU A 162 23.46 -22.28 -63.65
C GLU A 162 23.79 -23.56 -64.45
N SER A 163 23.83 -24.71 -63.77
CA SER A 163 24.00 -26.03 -64.39
C SER A 163 22.84 -26.39 -65.35
N LEU A 164 21.60 -26.09 -64.97
CA LEU A 164 20.42 -26.28 -65.82
C LEU A 164 20.44 -25.37 -67.05
N ASP A 165 20.76 -24.09 -66.89
CA ASP A 165 20.84 -23.11 -67.97
C ASP A 165 21.95 -23.52 -68.98
N GLY A 166 23.11 -23.97 -68.48
CA GLY A 166 24.19 -24.53 -69.30
C GLY A 166 23.77 -25.80 -70.05
N ALA A 167 23.06 -26.72 -69.40
CA ALA A 167 22.53 -27.93 -70.05
C ALA A 167 21.48 -27.60 -71.12
N GLN A 168 20.60 -26.62 -70.87
CA GLN A 168 19.63 -26.14 -71.86
C GLN A 168 20.32 -25.49 -73.06
N ALA A 169 21.39 -24.72 -72.84
CA ALA A 169 22.19 -24.14 -73.91
C ALA A 169 22.88 -25.23 -74.77
N LEU A 170 23.41 -26.28 -74.16
CA LEU A 170 23.98 -27.43 -74.90
C LEU A 170 22.94 -28.19 -75.70
N VAL A 171 21.74 -28.42 -75.14
CA VAL A 171 20.62 -29.02 -75.88
C VAL A 171 20.22 -28.14 -77.07
N ALA A 172 20.14 -26.82 -76.91
CA ALA A 172 19.85 -25.90 -78.01
C ALA A 172 20.93 -25.89 -79.11
N GLN A 173 22.22 -25.98 -78.74
CA GLN A 173 23.32 -26.13 -79.69
C GLN A 173 23.24 -27.45 -80.46
N PHE A 174 23.01 -28.56 -79.76
CA PHE A 174 22.83 -29.88 -80.37
C PHE A 174 21.64 -29.90 -81.34
N ASP A 175 20.50 -29.34 -80.92
CA ASP A 175 19.30 -29.20 -81.76
C ASP A 175 19.59 -28.36 -83.01
N GLY A 176 20.40 -27.30 -82.91
CA GLY A 176 20.82 -26.48 -84.04
C GLY A 176 21.67 -27.26 -85.05
N LEU A 177 22.68 -28.00 -84.56
CA LEU A 177 23.50 -28.88 -85.40
C LEU A 177 22.68 -29.98 -86.07
N TRP A 178 21.77 -30.62 -85.32
CA TRP A 178 20.92 -31.71 -85.80
C TRP A 178 19.87 -31.24 -86.83
N LYS A 179 19.36 -30.01 -86.70
CA LYS A 179 18.37 -29.43 -87.62
C LYS A 179 18.99 -28.81 -88.88
N GLY A 180 20.33 -28.87 -89.01
CA GLY A 180 21.06 -28.71 -90.25
C GLY A 180 21.96 -27.47 -90.30
N ALA A 181 23.27 -27.70 -90.25
CA ALA A 181 24.19 -26.84 -90.98
C ALA A 181 23.97 -27.06 -92.49
N PRO A 182 24.02 -26.02 -93.34
CA PRO A 182 24.04 -26.19 -94.78
C PRO A 182 25.31 -26.93 -95.20
N GLU A 183 25.17 -27.74 -96.25
CA GLU A 183 26.22 -28.57 -96.83
C GLU A 183 27.26 -27.69 -97.53
N GLU A 184 28.40 -27.42 -96.86
CA GLU A 184 29.54 -26.73 -97.50
C GLU A 184 30.30 -27.71 -98.41
N GLU A 185 30.06 -27.59 -99.71
CA GLU A 185 30.92 -28.19 -100.75
C GLU A 185 32.31 -27.52 -100.77
N PRO A 186 33.39 -28.27 -101.10
CA PRO A 186 34.76 -27.83 -100.86
C PRO A 186 35.33 -26.91 -101.96
N ALA A 187 36.04 -25.86 -101.55
CA ALA A 187 36.94 -25.10 -102.42
C ALA A 187 38.40 -25.47 -102.12
N ALA A 188 39.13 -25.94 -103.13
CA ALA A 188 40.50 -26.43 -102.98
C ALA A 188 41.57 -25.33 -103.20
N ALA A 189 42.56 -25.34 -102.30
CA ALA A 189 43.98 -25.01 -102.47
C ALA A 189 44.44 -23.87 -103.41
N GLU A 190 45.25 -22.95 -102.85
CA GLU A 190 46.52 -22.55 -103.47
C GLU A 190 47.60 -22.36 -102.39
N GLU A 191 48.87 -22.52 -102.74
CA GLU A 191 49.98 -22.84 -101.82
C GLU A 191 50.70 -21.62 -101.19
N ALA A 192 51.35 -21.89 -100.05
CA ALA A 192 52.38 -21.03 -99.42
C ALA A 192 53.74 -21.17 -100.18
N PRO A 193 54.89 -20.49 -99.85
CA PRO A 193 55.40 -20.29 -98.47
C PRO A 193 56.29 -19.05 -98.16
N ALA A 194 56.62 -18.89 -96.86
CA ALA A 194 57.78 -18.19 -96.27
C ALA A 194 57.87 -16.64 -96.50
N GLU A 195 58.50 -15.78 -95.70
CA GLU A 195 59.29 -15.85 -94.44
C GLU A 195 59.28 -14.41 -93.83
N VAL A 196 59.61 -14.06 -92.57
CA VAL A 196 60.23 -14.70 -91.38
C VAL A 196 59.55 -14.12 -90.09
N ALA A 197 59.96 -14.57 -88.89
CA ALA A 197 59.81 -13.89 -87.59
C ALA A 197 61.22 -13.65 -86.97
N PRO A 198 61.46 -13.15 -85.72
CA PRO A 198 60.56 -12.58 -84.71
C PRO A 198 61.09 -11.28 -84.03
N MET A 199 60.34 -10.76 -83.03
CA MET A 199 60.72 -10.10 -81.75
C MET A 199 59.53 -9.21 -81.30
N GLU A 200 58.94 -9.38 -80.11
CA GLU A 200 59.39 -8.88 -78.79
C GLU A 200 59.45 -7.33 -78.75
N GLU A 201 58.92 -6.61 -77.76
CA GLU A 201 58.62 -6.96 -76.34
C GLU A 201 57.48 -6.06 -75.76
N GLU A 202 57.16 -6.29 -74.49
CA GLU A 202 56.05 -5.75 -73.68
C GLU A 202 55.92 -4.21 -73.58
N ALA A 203 54.70 -3.77 -73.26
CA ALA A 203 54.45 -2.46 -72.65
C ALA A 203 53.45 -2.61 -71.48
N PRO A 204 53.82 -2.26 -70.23
CA PRO A 204 52.87 -2.09 -69.15
C PRO A 204 52.27 -0.68 -69.18
N VAL A 205 50.95 -0.57 -69.00
CA VAL A 205 50.24 0.71 -68.77
C VAL A 205 49.65 0.69 -67.36
N ALA A 206 49.74 1.85 -66.70
CA ALA A 206 49.35 2.09 -65.30
C ALA A 206 47.83 2.16 -65.07
#